data_AF-A0A2I1KTY8-F1
#
_entry.id   AF-A0A2I1KTY8-F1
#
_cell.length_a   1.000
_cell.length_b   1.000
_cell.length_c   1.000
_cell.angle_alpha   90.00
_cell.angle_beta   90.00
_cell.angle_gamma   90.00
#
_symmetry.space_group_name_H-M   'P 1'
#
loop_
_entity.id
_entity.type
_entity.pdbx_description
1 polymer ?
#
loop_
_entity_poly.entity_id
_entity_poly.type
_entity_poly.pdbx_seq_one_letter_code
_entity_poly.pdbx_strand_id
1 'polypeptide(L)'
;MAACDLRAEAYYLRNRALVWRNLFQQASGFLVGRDEAGTWEAEPGELDPRVWGGSYTETNAWGMAFSAVHDADYLAAVHGGPRGLGECLDRYFAEPEKAAPELSRTYGEVIHEMVEARAIGMGQLGLSNQPAHHVPFMYLFSDRPERTSEVLHECVDRLFDGSSRTRV
;
A
#
# COMPACT_ATOMS: atom_id res chain seq x y z
N MET A 1 -19.57 35.33 10.87
CA MET A 1 -19.26 34.17 11.73
C MET A 1 -19.10 32.91 10.90
N ALA A 2 -20.12 32.41 10.19
CA ALA A 2 -20.03 31.20 9.35
C ALA A 2 -18.81 31.08 8.39
N ALA A 3 -18.41 32.17 7.71
CA ALA A 3 -17.23 32.13 6.83
C ALA A 3 -15.87 32.07 7.57
N CYS A 4 -15.81 32.53 8.83
CA CYS A 4 -14.63 32.39 9.68
C CYS A 4 -14.52 30.95 10.21
N ASP A 5 -15.66 30.34 10.53
CA ASP A 5 -15.75 28.97 11.04
C ASP A 5 -15.32 27.96 9.95
N LEU A 6 -15.80 28.13 8.70
CA LEU A 6 -15.37 27.28 7.58
C LEU A 6 -13.86 27.36 7.27
N ARG A 7 -13.22 28.52 7.50
CA ARG A 7 -11.77 28.66 7.32
C ARG A 7 -10.99 27.93 8.40
N ALA A 8 -11.46 27.98 9.65
CA ALA A 8 -10.85 27.25 10.76
C ALA A 8 -10.98 25.72 10.56
N GLU A 9 -12.16 25.25 10.14
CA GLU A 9 -12.40 23.85 9.80
C GLU A 9 -11.52 23.38 8.64
N ALA A 10 -11.43 24.17 7.56
CA ALA A 10 -10.56 23.84 6.43
C ALA A 10 -9.09 23.74 6.85
N TYR A 11 -8.62 24.65 7.71
CA TYR A 11 -7.27 24.59 8.27
C TYR A 11 -7.07 23.33 9.12
N TYR A 12 -8.01 23.00 10.00
CA TYR A 12 -7.93 21.80 10.84
C TYR A 12 -7.90 20.51 10.00
N LEU A 13 -8.82 20.37 9.04
CA LEU A 13 -8.90 19.18 8.17
C LEU A 13 -7.68 19.05 7.27
N ARG A 14 -7.15 20.16 6.75
CA ARG A 14 -5.93 20.16 5.95
C ARG A 14 -4.74 19.63 6.76
N ASN A 15 -4.58 20.07 8.00
CA ASN A 15 -3.51 19.55 8.87
C ASN A 15 -3.74 18.07 9.23
N ARG A 16 -4.99 17.68 9.53
CA ARG A 16 -5.33 16.28 9.84
C ARG A 16 -5.06 15.33 8.67
N ALA A 17 -5.27 15.77 7.43
CA ALA A 17 -4.97 14.99 6.24
C ALA A 17 -3.47 14.66 6.10
N LEU A 18 -2.57 15.41 6.75
CA LEU A 18 -1.12 15.18 6.69
C LEU A 18 -0.59 14.24 7.79
N VAL A 19 -1.45 13.78 8.71
CA VAL A 19 -1.04 12.98 9.88
C VAL A 19 -0.37 11.66 9.48
N TRP A 20 -0.70 11.10 8.32
CA TRP A 20 -0.05 9.90 7.80
C TRP A 20 1.48 10.03 7.73
N ARG A 21 1.99 11.26 7.49
CA ARG A 21 3.43 11.54 7.40
C ARG A 21 4.17 11.23 8.71
N ASN A 22 3.47 11.27 9.84
CA ASN A 22 4.03 10.92 11.15
C ASN A 22 4.25 9.41 11.33
N LEU A 23 3.68 8.60 10.44
CA LEU A 23 3.81 7.15 10.41
C LEU A 23 4.84 6.67 9.38
N PHE A 24 5.34 7.56 8.51
CA PHE A 24 6.36 7.20 7.53
C PHE A 24 7.74 7.13 8.21
N GLN A 25 8.28 5.92 8.32
CA GLN A 25 9.58 5.67 8.92
C GLN A 25 10.66 5.67 7.82
N GLN A 26 11.34 6.81 7.65
CA GLN A 26 12.28 7.04 6.53
C GLN A 26 13.33 5.94 6.33
N ALA A 27 13.82 5.36 7.44
CA ALA A 27 14.89 4.35 7.40
C ALA A 27 14.42 2.99 6.85
N SER A 28 13.16 2.60 7.07
CA SER A 28 12.57 1.40 6.46
C SER A 28 11.93 1.71 5.10
N GLY A 29 11.47 2.94 4.91
CA GLY A 29 10.74 3.36 3.71
C GLY A 29 9.27 2.93 3.71
N PHE A 30 8.70 2.59 4.87
CA PHE A 30 7.32 2.15 5.01
C PHE A 30 6.54 3.01 6.01
N LEU A 31 5.20 2.92 5.92
CA LEU A 31 4.32 3.32 7.00
C LEU A 31 4.41 2.27 8.10
N VAL A 32 4.74 2.67 9.33
CA VAL A 32 4.88 1.76 10.47
C VAL A 32 3.98 2.26 11.60
N GLY A 33 3.35 1.31 12.31
CA GLY A 33 2.57 1.60 13.51
C GLY A 33 3.37 2.40 14.54
N ARG A 34 2.71 3.33 15.23
CA ARG A 34 3.35 4.18 16.24
C ARG A 34 2.40 4.39 17.41
N ASP A 35 2.89 4.15 18.63
CA ASP A 35 2.10 4.28 19.85
C ASP A 35 1.97 5.74 20.32
N GLU A 36 1.21 5.95 21.40
CA GLU A 36 0.97 7.27 22.00
C GLU A 36 2.24 7.91 22.58
N ALA A 37 3.24 7.11 22.97
CA ALA A 37 4.54 7.57 23.42
C ALA A 37 5.46 7.94 22.25
N GLY A 38 5.06 7.65 21.01
CA GLY A 38 5.84 7.90 19.81
C GLY A 38 6.84 6.79 19.49
N THR A 39 6.69 5.60 20.08
CA THR A 39 7.50 4.40 19.81
C THR A 39 6.95 3.68 18.58
N TRP A 40 7.84 3.23 17.69
CA TRP A 40 7.45 2.45 16.52
C TRP A 40 7.09 1.00 16.91
N GLU A 41 6.15 0.40 16.19
CA GLU A 41 5.79 -1.02 16.35
C GLU A 41 6.98 -1.94 15.98
N ALA A 42 7.83 -1.48 15.06
CA ALA A 42 9.06 -2.16 14.66
C ALA A 42 10.16 -1.13 14.40
N GLU A 43 11.36 -1.41 14.90
CA GLU A 43 12.55 -0.63 14.54
C GLU A 43 12.92 -0.88 13.06
N PRO A 44 13.57 0.07 12.37
CA PRO A 44 13.81 -0.04 10.93
C PRO A 44 14.53 -1.33 10.47
N GLY A 45 15.43 -1.87 11.30
CA GLY A 45 16.17 -3.10 11.00
C GLY A 45 15.42 -4.39 11.33
N GLU A 46 14.27 -4.29 11.99
CA GLU A 46 13.46 -5.41 12.46
C GLU A 46 12.13 -5.54 11.69
N LEU A 47 11.76 -4.53 10.90
CA LEU A 47 10.57 -4.56 10.08
C LEU A 47 10.72 -5.57 8.93
N ASP A 48 9.93 -6.65 8.97
CA ASP A 48 9.63 -7.45 7.79
C ASP A 48 8.35 -6.89 7.13
N PRO A 49 8.46 -6.21 5.96
CA PRO A 49 7.31 -5.54 5.34
C PRO A 49 6.25 -6.52 4.78
N ARG A 50 6.54 -7.83 4.79
CA ARG A 50 5.65 -8.88 4.29
C ARG A 50 4.73 -9.44 5.37
N VAL A 51 4.99 -9.12 6.63
CA VAL A 51 4.18 -9.61 7.75
C VAL A 51 2.81 -8.94 7.75
N TRP A 52 1.77 -9.75 7.71
CA TRP A 52 0.37 -9.34 7.71
C TRP A 52 -0.13 -9.04 9.11
N GLY A 53 -1.05 -8.08 9.20
CA GLY A 53 -1.70 -7.71 10.46
C GLY A 53 -0.93 -6.67 11.27
N GLY A 54 -1.17 -6.63 12.58
CA GLY A 54 -0.67 -5.55 13.45
C GLY A 54 -1.38 -4.25 13.14
N SER A 55 -0.61 -3.22 12.77
CA SER A 55 -1.16 -1.93 12.32
C SER A 55 -1.78 -1.96 10.92
N TYR A 56 -1.68 -3.08 10.19
CA TYR A 56 -2.21 -3.22 8.83
C TYR A 56 -3.42 -4.15 8.81
N THR A 57 -4.58 -3.63 8.38
CA THR A 57 -5.80 -4.44 8.24
C THR A 57 -5.81 -5.17 6.89
N GLU A 58 -5.87 -6.49 6.94
CA GLU A 58 -6.02 -7.42 5.81
C GLU A 58 -4.98 -7.18 4.71
N THR A 59 -3.78 -6.79 5.15
CA THR A 59 -2.60 -6.60 4.32
C THR A 59 -1.35 -6.50 5.21
N ASN A 60 -0.25 -6.03 4.63
CA ASN A 60 1.05 -5.82 5.27
C ASN A 60 1.59 -4.41 4.95
N ALA A 61 2.85 -4.13 5.29
CA ALA A 61 3.45 -2.82 5.05
C ALA A 61 3.52 -2.45 3.56
N TRP A 62 3.70 -3.45 2.68
CA TRP A 62 3.66 -3.24 1.23
C TRP A 62 2.28 -2.78 0.74
N GLY A 63 1.21 -3.42 1.19
CA GLY A 63 -0.14 -3.01 0.79
C GLY A 63 -0.56 -1.63 1.30
N MET A 64 0.03 -1.17 2.41
CA MET A 64 -0.21 0.18 2.93
C MET A 64 0.77 1.24 2.40
N ALA A 65 1.88 0.85 1.77
CA ALA A 65 2.98 1.74 1.38
C ALA A 65 2.52 2.94 0.54
N PHE A 66 1.42 2.78 -0.21
CA PHE A 66 0.92 3.79 -1.14
C PHE A 66 -0.44 4.38 -0.78
N SER A 67 -0.93 4.19 0.45
CA SER A 67 -2.30 4.57 0.84
C SER A 67 -2.56 6.07 0.94
N ALA A 68 -1.52 6.92 0.92
CA ALA A 68 -1.63 8.38 0.97
C ALA A 68 -1.95 9.01 -0.40
N VAL A 69 -3.01 8.52 -1.06
CA VAL A 69 -3.38 8.91 -2.44
C VAL A 69 -3.67 10.41 -2.62
N HIS A 70 -4.16 11.08 -1.58
CA HIS A 70 -4.46 12.52 -1.61
C HIS A 70 -3.20 13.39 -1.54
N ASP A 71 -2.04 12.79 -1.26
CA ASP A 71 -0.75 13.45 -1.02
C ASP A 71 0.39 12.74 -1.77
N ALA A 72 0.07 12.20 -2.96
CA ALA A 72 0.96 11.36 -3.76
C ALA A 72 2.28 12.07 -4.15
N ASP A 73 2.28 13.38 -4.35
CA ASP A 73 3.49 14.16 -4.61
C ASP A 73 4.46 14.11 -3.43
N TYR A 74 3.94 14.20 -2.19
CA TYR A 74 4.77 14.09 -1.00
C TYR A 74 5.20 12.64 -0.76
N LEU A 75 4.34 11.67 -1.06
CA LEU A 75 4.72 10.26 -1.06
C LEU A 75 5.90 10.01 -2.00
N ALA A 76 5.89 10.58 -3.21
CA ALA A 76 7.03 10.54 -4.11
C ALA A 76 8.27 11.19 -3.48
N ALA A 77 8.11 12.37 -2.87
CA ALA A 77 9.22 13.08 -2.23
C ALA A 77 9.91 12.27 -1.12
N VAL A 78 9.15 11.59 -0.24
CA VAL A 78 9.75 10.78 0.85
C VAL A 78 10.45 9.53 0.34
N HIS A 79 10.10 9.06 -0.86
CA HIS A 79 10.81 7.98 -1.55
C HIS A 79 12.02 8.45 -2.38
N GLY A 80 12.34 9.76 -2.39
CA GLY A 80 13.46 10.30 -3.19
C GLY A 80 13.03 10.92 -4.53
N GLY A 81 11.77 11.34 -4.62
CA GLY A 81 11.17 11.92 -5.83
C GLY A 81 10.54 10.86 -6.76
N PRO A 82 10.09 11.27 -7.94
CA PRO A 82 9.37 10.39 -8.89
C PRO A 82 10.12 9.09 -9.24
N ARG A 83 11.45 9.18 -9.41
CA ARG A 83 12.30 7.99 -9.66
C ARG A 83 12.30 7.02 -8.49
N GLY A 84 12.44 7.53 -7.27
CA GLY A 84 12.46 6.69 -6.07
C GLY A 84 11.10 6.03 -5.80
N LEU A 85 9.99 6.72 -6.10
CA LEU A 85 8.67 6.11 -6.08
C LEU A 85 8.53 5.00 -7.13
N GLY A 86 9.02 5.22 -8.35
CA GLY A 86 9.04 4.20 -9.41
C GLY A 86 9.83 2.96 -9.01
N GLU A 87 11.02 3.13 -8.43
CA GLU A 87 11.83 2.04 -7.89
C GLU A 87 11.14 1.32 -6.73
N CYS A 88 10.38 2.03 -5.88
CA CYS A 88 9.60 1.43 -4.80
C CYS A 88 8.46 0.55 -5.35
N LEU A 89 7.71 1.04 -6.34
CA LEU A 89 6.65 0.30 -7.01
C LEU A 89 7.19 -0.94 -7.74
N ASP A 90 8.34 -0.82 -8.41
CA ASP A 90 8.97 -1.99 -9.06
C ASP A 90 9.33 -3.07 -8.05
N ARG A 91 9.81 -2.70 -6.85
CA ARG A 91 10.03 -3.67 -5.76
C ARG A 91 8.73 -4.29 -5.26
N TYR A 92 7.65 -3.51 -5.14
CA TYR A 92 6.33 -4.01 -4.77
C TYR A 92 5.83 -5.09 -5.74
N PHE A 93 5.96 -4.87 -7.05
CA PHE A 93 5.57 -5.84 -8.07
C PHE A 93 6.56 -7.02 -8.22
N ALA A 94 7.80 -6.87 -7.73
CA ALA A 94 8.80 -7.93 -7.74
C ALA A 94 8.80 -8.82 -6.49
N GLU A 95 8.36 -8.32 -5.33
CA GLU A 95 8.35 -9.08 -4.06
C GLU A 95 7.18 -10.07 -4.00
N PRO A 96 7.42 -11.39 -4.03
CA PRO A 96 6.34 -12.37 -4.10
C PRO A 96 5.55 -12.47 -2.79
N GLU A 97 4.21 -12.40 -2.85
CA GLU A 97 3.36 -12.85 -1.75
C GLU A 97 3.39 -14.38 -1.66
N LYS A 98 3.65 -14.92 -0.47
CA LYS A 98 3.88 -16.36 -0.24
C LYS A 98 2.71 -17.05 0.46
N ALA A 99 1.81 -16.28 1.07
CA ALA A 99 0.74 -16.77 1.94
C ALA A 99 1.27 -17.77 2.98
N ALA A 100 2.41 -17.42 3.59
CA ALA A 100 3.13 -18.31 4.49
C ALA A 100 2.62 -18.13 5.94
N PRO A 101 2.40 -19.21 6.72
CA PRO A 101 1.91 -19.10 8.09
C PRO A 101 2.74 -18.18 8.99
N GLU A 102 4.06 -18.16 8.83
CA GLU A 102 4.98 -17.30 9.57
C GLU A 102 4.76 -15.79 9.29
N LEU A 103 4.13 -15.44 8.17
CA LEU A 103 3.79 -14.07 7.82
C LEU A 103 2.42 -13.64 8.37
N SER A 104 1.64 -14.53 8.98
CA SER A 104 0.24 -14.27 9.39
C SER A 104 0.10 -13.67 10.80
N ARG A 105 1.16 -13.03 11.32
CA ARG A 105 1.40 -12.62 12.72
C ARG A 105 0.15 -12.48 13.60
N THR A 106 -0.63 -11.40 13.48
CA THR A 106 -1.75 -11.14 14.40
C THR A 106 -3.01 -11.93 14.08
N TYR A 107 -3.11 -12.48 12.88
CA TYR A 107 -4.22 -13.33 12.48
C TYR A 107 -4.06 -14.76 13.02
N GLY A 108 -2.83 -15.23 13.25
CA GLY A 108 -2.54 -16.57 13.77
C GLY A 108 -2.74 -17.70 12.77
N GLU A 109 -3.33 -17.40 11.60
CA GLU A 109 -3.54 -18.32 10.49
C GLU A 109 -3.50 -17.58 9.16
N VAL A 110 -3.27 -18.31 8.07
CA VAL A 110 -3.29 -17.76 6.72
C VAL A 110 -4.74 -17.45 6.34
N ILE A 111 -5.05 -16.15 6.18
CA ILE A 111 -6.39 -15.68 5.77
C ILE A 111 -6.57 -15.74 4.25
N HIS A 112 -7.81 -15.60 3.78
CA HIS A 112 -8.16 -15.75 2.36
C HIS A 112 -7.43 -14.75 1.47
N GLU A 113 -7.30 -13.51 1.94
CA GLU A 113 -6.66 -12.40 1.26
C GLU A 113 -5.19 -12.70 0.94
N MET A 114 -4.48 -13.39 1.85
CA MET A 114 -3.09 -13.83 1.63
C MET A 114 -3.01 -14.85 0.50
N VAL A 115 -3.91 -15.85 0.53
CA VAL A 115 -3.96 -16.92 -0.47
C VAL A 115 -4.30 -16.36 -1.85
N GLU A 116 -5.25 -15.44 -1.92
CA GLU A 116 -5.68 -14.77 -3.13
C GLU A 116 -4.59 -13.87 -3.71
N ALA A 117 -3.93 -13.04 -2.87
CA ALA A 117 -2.82 -12.20 -3.29
C ALA A 117 -1.64 -13.04 -3.84
N ARG A 118 -1.30 -14.16 -3.20
CA ARG A 118 -0.34 -15.12 -3.77
C ARG A 118 -0.79 -15.67 -5.12
N ALA A 119 -2.07 -16.03 -5.25
CA ALA A 119 -2.62 -16.62 -6.48
C ALA A 119 -2.64 -15.64 -7.65
N ILE A 120 -2.75 -14.33 -7.39
CA ILE A 120 -2.60 -13.27 -8.40
C ILE A 120 -1.19 -13.33 -9.02
N GLY A 121 -0.15 -13.56 -8.20
CA GLY A 121 1.21 -13.78 -8.69
C GLY A 121 1.79 -12.57 -9.42
N MET A 122 1.47 -11.37 -8.95
CA MET A 122 1.98 -10.07 -9.47
C MET A 122 2.69 -9.30 -8.35
N GLY A 123 3.61 -9.96 -7.66
CA GLY A 123 4.30 -9.41 -6.49
C GLY A 123 3.40 -9.34 -5.26
N GLN A 124 3.38 -8.18 -4.61
CA GLN A 124 2.52 -7.87 -3.45
C GLN A 124 1.12 -7.36 -3.86
N LEU A 125 0.79 -7.37 -5.15
CA LEU A 125 -0.52 -6.93 -5.65
C LEU A 125 -1.65 -7.88 -5.24
N GLY A 126 -2.28 -7.60 -4.10
CA GLY A 126 -3.51 -8.26 -3.65
C GLY A 126 -4.78 -7.62 -4.22
N LEU A 127 -4.95 -7.57 -5.55
CA LEU A 127 -6.10 -6.92 -6.21
C LEU A 127 -7.47 -7.49 -5.81
N SER A 128 -7.52 -8.66 -5.17
CA SER A 128 -8.74 -9.19 -4.56
C SER A 128 -9.25 -8.35 -3.39
N ASN A 129 -8.40 -7.50 -2.79
CA ASN A 129 -8.72 -6.64 -1.66
C ASN A 129 -8.52 -5.14 -1.96
N GLN A 130 -9.23 -4.26 -1.24
CA GLN A 130 -9.27 -2.82 -1.55
C GLN A 130 -7.93 -2.06 -1.43
N PRO A 131 -7.02 -2.37 -0.47
CA PRO A 131 -5.74 -1.64 -0.35
C PRO A 131 -4.88 -1.64 -1.61
N ALA A 132 -5.07 -2.61 -2.51
CA ALA A 132 -4.29 -2.74 -3.74
C ALA A 132 -4.87 -1.96 -4.94
N HIS A 133 -6.15 -1.54 -4.89
CA HIS A 133 -6.88 -1.07 -6.08
C HIS A 133 -6.25 0.18 -6.72
N HIS A 134 -5.69 1.08 -5.92
CA HIS A 134 -5.07 2.30 -6.42
C HIS A 134 -3.60 2.15 -6.78
N VAL A 135 -2.92 1.08 -6.34
CA VAL A 135 -1.46 0.94 -6.45
C VAL A 135 -0.94 1.07 -7.89
N PRO A 136 -1.57 0.45 -8.93
CA PRO A 136 -1.11 0.63 -10.31
C PRO A 136 -1.11 2.10 -10.79
N PHE A 137 -2.03 2.92 -10.28
CA PHE A 137 -2.12 4.34 -10.63
C PHE A 137 -1.03 5.19 -9.97
N MET A 138 -0.33 4.67 -8.96
CA MET A 138 0.75 5.41 -8.30
C MET A 138 1.96 5.62 -9.20
N TYR A 139 2.12 4.81 -10.25
CA TYR A 139 3.11 5.06 -11.30
C TYR A 139 2.87 6.41 -12.03
N LEU A 140 1.66 6.96 -12.04
CA LEU A 140 1.38 8.29 -12.60
C LEU A 140 2.13 9.42 -11.88
N PHE A 141 2.56 9.20 -10.63
CA PHE A 141 3.35 10.13 -9.83
C PHE A 141 4.85 9.79 -9.83
N SER A 142 5.26 8.80 -10.63
CA SER A 142 6.63 8.34 -10.78
C SER A 142 7.27 8.85 -12.08
N ASP A 143 8.52 8.46 -12.34
CA ASP A 143 9.22 8.72 -13.60
C ASP A 143 8.86 7.74 -14.74
N ARG A 144 7.94 6.80 -14.50
CA ARG A 144 7.54 5.73 -15.44
C ARG A 144 6.01 5.53 -15.51
N PRO A 145 5.23 6.58 -15.85
CA PRO A 145 3.77 6.53 -15.84
C PRO A 145 3.17 5.48 -16.81
N GLU A 146 3.89 5.08 -17.86
CA GLU A 146 3.49 4.03 -18.79
C GLU A 146 3.24 2.68 -18.10
N ARG A 147 3.93 2.41 -16.99
CA ARG A 147 3.77 1.19 -16.19
C ARG A 147 2.35 1.03 -15.63
N THR A 148 1.62 2.12 -15.40
CA THR A 148 0.20 2.05 -15.02
C THR A 148 -0.61 1.27 -16.07
N SER A 149 -0.46 1.59 -17.36
CA SER A 149 -1.23 0.92 -18.41
C SER A 149 -0.83 -0.54 -18.55
N GLU A 150 0.46 -0.86 -18.42
CA GLU A 150 0.98 -2.22 -18.52
C GLU A 150 0.39 -3.12 -17.43
N VAL A 151 0.46 -2.68 -16.17
CA VAL A 151 -0.08 -3.42 -15.03
C VAL A 151 -1.60 -3.58 -15.15
N LEU A 152 -2.32 -2.52 -15.53
CA LEU A 152 -3.78 -2.59 -15.66
C LEU A 152 -4.22 -3.55 -16.76
N HIS A 153 -3.56 -3.56 -17.92
CA HIS A 153 -3.86 -4.52 -18.98
C HIS A 153 -3.63 -5.95 -18.50
N GLU A 154 -2.51 -6.21 -17.83
CA GLU A 154 -2.22 -7.53 -17.28
C GLU A 154 -3.27 -7.97 -16.25
N CYS A 155 -3.71 -7.06 -15.38
CA CYS A 155 -4.76 -7.33 -14.40
C CYS A 155 -6.10 -7.69 -15.08
N VAL A 156 -6.53 -6.90 -16.07
CA VAL A 156 -7.78 -7.15 -16.81
C VAL A 156 -7.72 -8.49 -17.55
N ASP A 157 -6.62 -8.77 -18.23
CA ASP A 157 -6.45 -9.98 -19.04
C ASP A 157 -6.39 -11.27 -18.20
N ARG A 158 -5.81 -11.20 -16.99
CA ARG A 158 -5.55 -12.38 -16.17
C ARG A 158 -6.57 -12.61 -15.05
N LEU A 159 -7.08 -11.54 -14.44
CA LEU A 159 -7.77 -11.61 -13.14
C LEU A 159 -9.30 -11.51 -13.25
N PHE A 160 -9.84 -11.09 -14.39
CA PHE A 160 -11.27 -10.97 -14.61
C PHE A 160 -11.70 -11.88 -15.77
N ASP A 161 -12.45 -12.93 -15.46
CA ASP A 161 -13.07 -13.81 -16.45
C ASP A 161 -14.59 -13.64 -16.38
N GLY A 162 -15.25 -13.48 -17.53
CA GLY A 162 -16.70 -13.36 -17.65
C GLY A 162 -17.45 -14.70 -17.51
N SER A 163 -16.76 -15.81 -17.26
CA SER A 163 -17.37 -17.13 -17.18
C SER A 163 -17.51 -17.68 -15.75
N SER A 164 -18.72 -18.10 -15.39
CA SER A 164 -18.89 -19.20 -14.45
C SER A 164 -18.39 -20.48 -15.15
N ARG A 165 -17.11 -20.83 -15.01
CA ARG A 165 -16.53 -21.94 -15.77
C ARG A 165 -17.19 -23.30 -15.46
N THR A 166 -18.17 -23.69 -16.27
CA THR A 166 -18.23 -25.06 -16.80
C THR A 166 -17.50 -25.03 -18.13
N ARG A 167 -16.21 -25.42 -18.13
CA ARG A 167 -15.56 -25.80 -19.38
C ARG A 167 -16.08 -27.19 -19.75
N VAL A 168 -16.87 -27.28 -20.81
CA VAL A 168 -17.22 -28.54 -21.50
C VAL A 168 -16.06 -28.93 -22.41
#